data_AF-A0A514C995-F1
#
_entry.id   AF-A0A514C995-F1
#
_cell.length_a   1.000
_cell.length_b   1.000
_cell.length_c   1.000
_cell.angle_alpha   90.00
_cell.angle_beta   90.00
_cell.angle_gamma   90.00
#
_symmetry.space_group_name_H-M   'P 1'
#
loop_
_entity.id
_entity.type
_entity.pdbx_description
1 polymer ?
#
loop_
_entity_poly.entity_id
_entity_poly.type
_entity_poly.pdbx_seq_one_letter_code
_entity_poly.pdbx_strand_id
1 'polypeptide(L)' 'VVAGTLHHFTIEAIEAGKKKLYDAKVWVKPWMNFKELQEFKHADDSPSITPSDLGA' A
#
# COMPACT_ATOMS: atom_id res chain seq x y z
N VAL A 1 -12.73 10.31 21.33
CA VAL A 1 -12.17 10.33 19.95
C VAL A 1 -12.64 9.07 19.24
N VAL A 2 -13.16 9.16 18.02
CA VAL A 2 -13.55 7.98 17.22
C VAL A 2 -12.52 7.81 16.11
N ALA A 3 -11.90 6.63 16.02
CA ALA A 3 -10.96 6.29 14.96
C ALA A 3 -11.71 5.68 13.76
N GLY A 4 -11.38 6.10 12.54
CA GLY A 4 -11.94 5.55 11.29
C GLY A 4 -11.47 4.12 11.00
N THR A 5 -11.96 3.55 9.91
CA THR A 5 -11.55 2.22 9.44
C THR A 5 -10.41 2.35 8.43
N LEU A 6 -9.32 1.59 8.63
CA LEU A 6 -8.25 1.46 7.66
C LEU A 6 -8.49 0.21 6.81
N HIS A 7 -8.87 0.39 5.55
CA HIS A 7 -9.06 -0.70 4.62
C HIS A 7 -7.76 -1.04 3.92
N HIS A 8 -7.51 -2.33 3.71
CA HIS A 8 -6.40 -2.85 2.94
C HIS A 8 -6.93 -3.46 1.64
N PHE A 9 -6.40 -3.00 0.51
CA PHE A 9 -6.79 -3.44 -0.81
C PHE A 9 -5.57 -3.90 -1.58
N THR A 10 -5.69 -5.03 -2.27
CA THR A 10 -4.75 -5.44 -3.30
C THR A 10 -5.40 -5.17 -4.65
N ILE A 11 -4.78 -4.31 -5.46
CA ILE A 11 -5.33 -3.86 -6.73
C ILE A 11 -4.36 -4.16 -7.88
N GLU A 12 -4.90 -4.46 -9.06
CA GLU A 12 -4.12 -4.58 -10.29
C GLU A 12 -4.17 -3.24 -11.04
N ALA A 13 -3.02 -2.67 -11.36
CA ALA A 13 -2.90 -1.45 -12.16
C ALA A 13 -1.98 -1.67 -13.36
N ILE A 14 -2.23 -0.92 -14.44
CA ILE A 14 -1.43 -0.98 -15.66
C ILE A 14 -0.41 0.16 -15.62
N GLU A 15 0.87 -0.18 -15.49
CA GLU A 15 1.97 0.77 -15.52
C GLU A 15 2.84 0.47 -16.76
N ALA A 16 3.00 1.46 -17.64
CA ALA A 16 3.76 1.32 -18.89
C ALA A 16 3.35 0.10 -19.75
N GLY A 17 2.04 -0.20 -19.80
CA GLY A 17 1.49 -1.32 -20.56
C GLY A 17 1.65 -2.70 -19.90
N LYS A 18 2.18 -2.77 -18.67
CA LYS A 18 2.31 -4.00 -17.89
C LYS A 18 1.36 -3.97 -16.69
N LYS A 19 0.68 -5.09 -16.46
CA LYS A 19 -0.14 -5.31 -15.27
C LYS A 19 0.78 -5.54 -14.07
N LYS A 20 0.56 -4.78 -13.00
CA LYS A 20 1.30 -4.89 -11.74
C LYS A 20 0.31 -4.89 -10.58
N LEU A 21 0.63 -5.65 -9.53
CA LEU A 21 -0.14 -5.67 -8.29
C LEU A 21 0.40 -4.64 -7.31
N TYR A 22 -0.52 -3.98 -6.62
CA TYR A 22 -0.22 -2.98 -5.61
C TYR A 22 -1.07 -3.21 -4.37
N ASP A 23 -0.46 -2.98 -3.22
CA ASP A 23 -1.16 -2.90 -1.95
C ASP A 23 -1.43 -1.45 -1.60
N ALA A 24 -2.68 -1.15 -1.28
CA ALA A 24 -3.16 0.17 -0.92
C ALA A 24 -3.86 0.13 0.44
N LYS A 25 -3.51 1.06 1.33
CA LYS A 25 -4.23 1.27 2.60
C LYS A 25 -5.00 2.58 2.55
N VAL A 26 -6.31 2.52 2.75
CA VAL A 26 -7.19 3.70 2.70
C VAL A 26 -7.87 3.89 4.04
N TRP A 27 -7.70 5.06 4.64
CA TRP A 27 -8.34 5.41 5.90
C TRP A 27 -9.64 6.16 5.65
N VAL A 28 -10.75 5.64 6.18
CA VAL A 28 -12.09 6.16 5.95
C VAL A 28 -12.74 6.55 7.26
N LYS A 29 -13.31 7.75 7.33
CA LYS A 29 -14.15 8.24 8.42
C LYS A 29 -15.48 8.72 7.84
N PRO A 30 -16.52 7.87 7.76
CA PRO A 30 -17.77 8.20 7.10
C PRO A 30 -18.47 9.44 7.68
N TRP A 31 -18.40 9.62 9.01
CA TRP A 31 -19.02 10.75 9.70
C TRP A 31 -18.37 12.12 9.39
N MET A 32 -17.18 12.13 8.77
CA MET A 32 -16.51 13.36 8.31
C MET A 32 -16.48 13.47 6.78
N ASN A 33 -17.08 12.53 6.05
CA ASN A 33 -16.89 12.37 4.60
C ASN A 33 -15.39 12.31 4.20
N PHE A 34 -14.57 11.74 5.08
CA PHE A 34 -13.12 11.72 4.91
C PHE A 34 -12.66 10.37 4.36
N LYS A 35 -11.76 10.43 3.39
CA LYS A 35 -11.00 9.29 2.86
C LYS A 35 -9.59 9.76 2.50
N GLU A 36 -8.58 9.01 2.91
CA GLU A 36 -7.17 9.32 2.63
C GLU A 36 -6.40 8.04 2.32
N LEU A 37 -5.53 8.07 1.32
CA LEU A 37 -4.59 7.00 1.00
C LEU A 37 -3.39 7.10 1.94
N GLN A 38 -3.23 6.11 2.81
CA GLN A 38 -2.14 6.07 3.78
C GLN A 38 -0.88 5.41 3.21
N GLU A 39 -1.04 4.36 2.40
CA GLU A 39 0.07 3.61 1.83
C GLU A 39 -0.32 3.14 0.43
N PHE A 40 0.65 3.16 -0.49
CA PHE A 40 0.53 2.59 -1.82
C PHE A 40 1.90 2.05 -2.24
N LYS A 41 2.00 0.74 -2.39
CA LYS A 41 3.27 0.06 -2.70
C LYS A 41 3.07 -1.09 -3.67
N HIS A 42 4.13 -1.49 -4.35
CA HIS A 42 4.10 -2.71 -5.16
C HIS A 42 3.95 -3.93 -4.25
N ALA A 43 3.04 -4.83 -4.62
CA ALA A 43 2.82 -6.07 -3.86
C ALA A 43 4.04 -7.01 -3.91
N ASP A 44 4.91 -6.84 -4.92
CA ASP A 44 6.14 -7.61 -5.12
C ASP A 44 7.38 -7.01 -4.44
N ASP A 45 7.25 -5.93 -3.65
CA ASP A 45 8.34 -5.43 -2.79
C ASP A 45 8.56 -6.39 -1.61
N SER A 46 9.04 -7.60 -1.90
CA SER A 46 9.80 -8.41 -0.94
C SER A 46 10.99 -7.57 -0.49
N PRO A 47 11.36 -7.56 0.80
CA PRO A 47 12.62 -6.95 1.20
C PRO A 47 13.73 -7.59 0.38
N SER A 48 14.34 -6.81 -0.50
CA SER A 48 15.52 -7.22 -1.23
C SER A 48 16.63 -7.27 -0.19
N ILE A 49 16.85 -8.46 0.39
CA ILE A 49 18.02 -8.69 1.23
C ILE A 49 19.22 -8.51 0.30
N THR A 50 19.80 -7.32 0.34
CA THR A 50 21.03 -7.03 -0.39
C THR A 50 22.19 -7.60 0.42
N PRO A 51 23.29 -8.03 -0.22
CA PRO A 51 24.45 -8.55 0.51
C PRO A 51 25.05 -7.53 1.50
N SER A 52 24.74 -6.23 1.34
CA SER A 52 25.08 -5.15 2.29
C SER A 52 24.40 -5.28 3.66
N ASP A 53 23.28 -5.99 3.75
CA ASP A 53 22.53 -6.19 5.00
C ASP A 53 23.14 -7.32 5.88
N LEU A 54 24.09 -8.08 5.33
CA LEU A 54 24.76 -9.20 6.01
C LEU A 54 26.11 -8.82 6.65
N GLY A 55 26.49 -7.54 6.62
CA GLY A 55 27.62 -7.01 7.39
C GLY A 55 28.95 -7.77 7.21
N ALA A 56 29.35 -8.02 5.95
CA ALA A 56 30.65 -8.61 5.62
C ALA A 56 31.82 -7.64 5.88
#